data_AF-A0A7C8D901-F1
#
_entry.id   AF-A0A7C8D901-F1
#
_cell.length_a   1.000
_cell.length_b   1.000
_cell.length_c   1.000
_cell.angle_alpha   90.00
_cell.angle_beta   90.00
_cell.angle_gamma   90.00
#
_symmetry.space_group_name_H-M   'P 1'
#
loop_
_entity.id
_entity.type
_entity.pdbx_description
1 polymer ?
#
loop_
_entity_poly.entity_id
_entity_poly.type
_entity_poly.pdbx_seq_one_letter_code
_entity_poly.pdbx_strand_id
1 'polypeptide(L)'
;VNYGLGTENADLPGFVVLPELSHPQGGPSNWANGFLPTSYQATALRPKGSPLLDIHPPAGVTRTQQRRNLDFLAKLNDRHAKRHPQHE
;
A
#
# COMPACT_ATOMS: atom_id res chain seq x y z
N VAL A 1 -16.48 5.11 -11.61
CA VAL A 1 -16.99 6.45 -11.25
C VAL A 1 -17.08 6.52 -9.73
N ASN A 2 -16.19 7.28 -9.08
CA ASN A 2 -16.25 7.45 -7.62
C ASN A 2 -17.47 8.29 -7.24
N TYR A 3 -18.16 7.92 -6.17
CA TYR A 3 -19.45 8.49 -5.76
C TYR A 3 -19.37 10.02 -5.62
N GLY A 4 -20.02 10.75 -6.54
CA GLY A 4 -20.21 12.20 -6.48
C GLY A 4 -19.06 13.11 -6.98
N LEU A 5 -17.87 12.58 -7.28
CA LEU A 5 -16.70 13.36 -7.74
C LEU A 5 -15.90 12.60 -8.81
N GLY A 6 -16.60 11.99 -9.77
CA GLY A 6 -15.97 11.23 -10.84
C GLY A 6 -15.16 12.14 -11.78
N THR A 7 -13.90 11.77 -12.01
CA THR A 7 -13.17 12.17 -13.22
C THR A 7 -13.21 10.97 -14.17
N GLU A 8 -13.32 11.20 -15.49
CA GLU A 8 -13.18 10.16 -16.53
C GLU A 8 -11.75 9.62 -16.64
N ASN A 9 -10.83 10.13 -15.82
CA ASN A 9 -9.42 9.79 -15.88
C ASN A 9 -9.16 8.43 -15.21
N ALA A 10 -8.66 7.47 -16.00
CA ALA A 10 -8.22 6.16 -15.52
C ALA A 10 -6.86 6.21 -14.78
N ASP A 11 -6.12 7.30 -14.96
CA ASP A 11 -4.71 7.44 -14.58
C ASP A 11 -4.49 8.33 -13.34
N LEU A 12 -5.53 9.03 -12.85
CA LEU A 12 -5.43 9.91 -11.69
C LEU A 12 -6.33 9.47 -10.51
N PRO A 13 -5.81 9.47 -9.26
CA PRO A 13 -6.61 9.23 -8.07
C PRO A 13 -7.74 10.26 -7.94
N GLY A 14 -8.90 9.82 -7.43
CA GLY A 14 -10.05 10.71 -7.21
C GLY A 14 -9.86 11.80 -6.14
N PHE A 15 -8.76 11.78 -5.39
CA PHE A 15 -8.44 12.76 -4.35
C PHE A 15 -6.93 12.88 -4.16
N VAL A 16 -6.41 14.11 -4.20
CA VAL A 16 -4.99 14.44 -3.99
C VAL A 16 -4.92 15.62 -3.02
N VAL A 17 -4.06 15.52 -2.00
CA VAL A 17 -3.81 16.60 -1.03
C VAL A 17 -2.37 17.07 -1.17
N LEU A 18 -2.17 18.39 -1.28
CA LEU A 18 -0.87 19.03 -1.37
C LEU A 18 -0.62 19.85 -0.09
N PRO A 19 0.00 19.28 0.95
CA PRO A 19 0.35 20.04 2.16
C PRO A 19 1.56 20.95 1.89
N GLU A 20 1.53 22.17 2.43
CA GLU A 20 2.52 23.22 2.13
C GLU A 20 3.84 23.04 2.93
N LEU A 21 3.78 22.57 4.18
CA LEU A 21 4.94 22.55 5.10
C LEU A 21 5.08 21.25 5.91
N SER A 22 3.97 20.67 6.38
CA SER A 22 3.98 19.46 7.21
C SER A 22 2.62 18.75 7.20
N HIS A 23 2.59 17.51 7.69
CA HIS A 23 1.32 16.83 7.94
C HIS A 23 0.50 17.64 8.98
N PRO A 24 -0.82 17.81 8.77
CA PRO A 24 -1.69 18.44 9.76
C PRO A 24 -1.67 17.64 11.06
N GLN A 25 -1.93 18.35 12.17
CA GLN A 25 -2.07 17.73 13.48
C GLN A 25 -3.12 16.61 13.40
N GLY A 26 -2.74 15.38 13.78
CA GLY A 26 -3.56 14.17 13.59
C GLY A 26 -3.09 13.22 12.48
N GLY A 27 -2.14 13.64 11.64
CA GLY A 27 -1.43 12.76 10.70
C GLY A 27 -2.32 12.18 9.60
N PRO A 28 -1.99 10.98 9.07
CA PRO A 28 -2.71 10.33 7.97
C PRO A 28 -4.20 10.10 8.24
N SER A 29 -4.62 10.03 9.52
CA SER A 29 -6.01 9.86 9.93
C SER A 29 -6.92 10.99 9.47
N ASN A 30 -6.37 12.19 9.24
CA ASN A 30 -7.12 13.33 8.71
C ASN A 30 -7.67 13.09 7.29
N TRP A 31 -7.17 12.06 6.61
CA TRP A 31 -7.61 11.68 5.26
C TRP A 31 -7.96 10.19 5.18
N ALA A 32 -8.45 9.63 6.29
CA ALA A 32 -8.96 8.27 6.31
C ALA A 32 -10.17 8.13 5.36
N ASN A 33 -10.38 6.92 4.85
CA ASN A 33 -11.55 6.55 4.06
C ASN A 33 -12.88 6.61 4.86
N GLY A 34 -12.84 6.83 6.18
CA GLY A 34 -14.03 6.92 7.02
C GLY A 34 -14.88 5.64 6.93
N PHE A 35 -16.12 5.76 6.47
CA PHE A 35 -17.02 4.62 6.23
C PHE A 35 -16.93 4.04 4.81
N LEU A 36 -16.15 4.65 3.91
CA LEU A 36 -15.98 4.18 2.54
C LEU A 36 -15.05 2.96 2.49
N PRO A 37 -15.09 2.14 1.43
CA PRO A 37 -14.14 1.06 1.24
C PRO A 37 -12.67 1.52 1.30
N THR A 38 -11.75 0.62 1.67
CA THR A 38 -10.32 0.90 1.80
C THR A 38 -9.67 1.46 0.53
N SER A 39 -10.26 1.22 -0.64
CA SER A 39 -9.81 1.81 -1.91
C SER A 39 -9.86 3.35 -1.93
N TYR A 40 -10.59 3.97 -1.01
CA TYR A 40 -10.69 5.42 -0.86
C TYR A 40 -9.70 5.99 0.16
N GLN A 41 -8.80 5.16 0.71
CA GLN A 41 -7.79 5.62 1.66
C GLN A 41 -6.77 6.53 0.95
N ALA A 42 -6.60 7.75 1.46
CA ALA A 42 -5.59 8.64 0.93
C ALA A 42 -4.17 8.16 1.31
N THR A 43 -3.24 8.32 0.38
CA THR A 43 -1.81 8.03 0.58
C THR A 43 -1.01 9.31 0.35
N ALA A 44 -0.23 9.73 1.34
CA ALA A 44 0.63 10.89 1.20
C ALA A 44 1.82 10.56 0.29
N LEU A 45 2.06 11.40 -0.72
CA LEU A 45 3.22 11.30 -1.62
C LEU A 45 4.26 12.35 -1.23
N ARG A 46 5.52 11.94 -1.19
CA ARG A 46 6.63 12.87 -0.89
C ARG A 46 6.94 13.72 -2.13
N PRO A 47 7.06 15.05 -2.01
CA PRO A 47 7.29 15.94 -3.15
C PRO A 47 8.71 15.83 -3.72
N LYS A 48 9.65 15.26 -2.97
CA LYS A 48 11.05 15.07 -3.39
C LYS A 48 11.56 13.71 -2.95
N GLY A 49 12.33 13.06 -3.83
CA GLY A 49 12.89 11.72 -3.59
C GLY A 49 11.87 10.63 -3.92
N SER A 50 11.91 9.52 -3.17
CA SER A 50 10.96 8.42 -3.39
C SER A 50 9.55 8.82 -2.95
N PRO A 51 8.52 8.69 -3.81
CA PRO A 51 7.17 9.17 -3.53
C PRO A 51 6.53 8.41 -2.36
N LEU A 52 6.88 7.13 -2.18
CA LEU A 52 6.56 6.32 -1.02
C LEU A 52 7.84 5.96 -0.27
N LEU A 53 7.75 5.86 1.05
CA LEU A 53 8.86 5.35 1.86
C LEU A 53 9.09 3.86 1.54
N ASP A 54 10.35 3.44 1.49
CA ASP A 54 10.77 2.03 1.37
C ASP A 54 10.20 1.27 0.15
N ILE A 55 9.87 1.98 -0.94
CA ILE A 55 9.39 1.33 -2.17
C ILE A 55 10.48 0.52 -2.89
N HIS A 56 11.75 0.76 -2.55
CA HIS A 56 12.89 0.06 -3.11
C HIS A 56 13.50 -0.87 -2.06
N PRO A 57 13.94 -2.08 -2.47
CA PRO A 57 14.71 -2.95 -1.59
C PRO A 57 15.97 -2.24 -1.07
N PRO A 58 16.38 -2.52 0.18
CA PRO A 58 17.62 -1.96 0.72
C PRO A 58 18.84 -2.47 -0.05
N ALA A 59 19.96 -1.76 0.07
CA ALA A 59 21.19 -2.10 -0.61
C ALA A 59 21.62 -3.56 -0.33
N GLY A 60 22.03 -4.27 -1.38
CA GLY A 60 22.43 -5.68 -1.30
C GLY A 60 21.28 -6.70 -1.38
N VAL A 61 20.01 -6.27 -1.32
CA VAL A 61 18.87 -7.16 -1.54
C VAL A 61 18.55 -7.26 -3.03
N THR A 62 18.82 -8.42 -3.61
CA THR A 62 18.45 -8.71 -5.00
C THR A 62 17.06 -9.28 -5.09
N ARG A 63 16.37 -9.02 -6.21
CA ARG A 63 15.06 -9.61 -6.51
C ARG A 63 15.09 -11.14 -6.46
N THR A 64 16.18 -11.75 -6.92
CA THR A 64 16.38 -13.21 -6.87
C THR A 64 16.45 -13.72 -5.44
N GLN A 65 17.16 -13.03 -4.53
CA GLN A 65 17.19 -13.42 -3.12
C GLN A 65 15.81 -13.29 -2.47
N GLN A 66 15.12 -12.18 -2.70
CA GLN A 66 13.78 -11.96 -2.18
C GLN A 66 12.81 -13.04 -2.68
N ARG A 67 12.86 -13.39 -3.98
CA ARG A 67 12.01 -14.44 -4.53
C ARG A 67 12.29 -15.80 -3.90
N ARG A 68 13.56 -16.19 -3.71
CA ARG A 68 13.91 -17.44 -3.03
C ARG A 68 13.36 -17.51 -1.60
N ASN A 69 13.42 -16.41 -0.85
CA ASN A 69 12.85 -16.33 0.49
C ASN A 69 11.33 -16.49 0.47
N LEU A 70 10.63 -15.82 -0.45
CA LEU A 70 9.18 -15.94 -0.62
C LEU A 70 8.76 -17.37 -1.03
N ASP A 71 9.51 -18.02 -1.93
CA ASP A 71 9.24 -19.39 -2.33
C ASP A 71 9.42 -20.37 -1.17
N PHE A 72 10.41 -20.12 -0.30
CA PHE A 72 10.59 -20.93 0.90
C PHE A 72 9.46 -20.73 1.91
N LEU A 73 9.05 -19.49 2.15
CA LEU A 73 7.89 -19.17 3.00
C LEU A 73 6.61 -19.82 2.47
N ALA A 74 6.37 -19.76 1.15
CA ALA A 74 5.23 -20.42 0.52
C ALA A 74 5.24 -21.94 0.77
N LYS A 75 6.40 -22.61 0.64
CA LYS A 75 6.52 -24.05 0.95
C LYS A 75 6.26 -24.39 2.42
N LEU A 76 6.56 -23.47 3.35
CA LEU A 76 6.22 -23.65 4.76
C LEU A 76 4.72 -23.45 4.97
N ASN A 77 4.14 -22.43 4.34
CA ASN A 77 2.72 -22.12 4.42
C ASN A 77 1.86 -23.27 3.87
N ASP A 78 2.24 -23.85 2.72
CA ASP A 78 1.56 -25.00 2.13
C ASP A 78 1.59 -26.24 3.05
N ARG A 79 2.73 -26.47 3.70
CA ARG A 79 2.87 -27.58 4.67
C ARG A 79 2.01 -27.36 5.90
N HIS A 80 1.96 -26.12 6.40
CA HIS A 80 1.10 -25.74 7.50
C HIS A 80 -0.38 -25.92 7.14
N ALA A 81 -0.81 -25.38 5.99
CA ALA A 81 -2.19 -25.50 5.50
C ALA A 81 -2.64 -26.97 5.38
N LYS A 82 -1.80 -27.84 4.81
CA LYS A 82 -2.09 -29.29 4.74
C LYS A 82 -2.23 -29.98 6.11
N ARG A 83 -1.50 -29.49 7.13
CA ARG A 83 -1.60 -30.03 8.49
C ARG A 83 -2.78 -29.46 9.27
N HIS A 84 -3.29 -28.29 8.88
CA HIS A 84 -4.37 -27.57 9.54
C HIS A 84 -5.50 -27.20 8.57
N PRO A 85 -6.21 -28.19 7.99
CA PRO A 85 -7.27 -27.95 7.00
C PRO A 85 -8.49 -27.20 7.57
N GLN A 86 -8.62 -27.12 8.90
CA GLN A 86 -9.68 -26.38 9.58
C GLN A 86 -9.42 -24.86 9.74
N HIS A 87 -8.29 -24.33 9.26
CA HIS A 87 -7.93 -22.91 9.36
C HIS A 87 -8.20 -22.12 8.06
N GLU A 88 -9.01 -22.67 7.14
CA GLU A 88 -9.52 -21.91 5.98
C GLU A 88 -10.63 -20.93 6.36
#